data_AF-A0A2S9BVB6-F1
#
_entry.id   AF-A0A2S9BVB6-F1
#
_cell.length_a   1.000
_cell.length_b   1.000
_cell.length_c   1.000
_cell.angle_alpha   90.00
_cell.angle_beta   90.00
_cell.angle_gamma   90.00
#
_symmetry.space_group_name_H-M   'P 1'
#
loop_
_entity.id
_entity.type
_entity.pdbx_description
1 polymer ?
#
loop_
_entity_poly.entity_id
_entity_poly.type
_entity_poly.pdbx_seq_one_letter_code
_entity_poly.pdbx_strand_id
1 'polypeptide(L)'
;MLLFTITNKRNGAKLYPIGSTCVQKFGRTDLNRQVTLYSDLFRLRAAILNNTQITLTSNHFSRAMIEYLNDEGAFTPDRWDSDGGYAFMLDMFNKHKKDEFTRPQLSKITVLLNRKVIPFVLADKSLG
;
A
#
# COMPACT_ATOMS: atom_id res chain seq x y z
N MET A 1 -0.94 -17.24 4.07
CA MET A 1 0.07 -17.45 3.01
C MET A 1 -0.52 -16.94 1.71
N LEU A 2 0.17 -16.06 0.99
CA LEU A 2 -0.32 -15.52 -0.29
C LEU A 2 0.27 -16.34 -1.44
N LEU A 3 -0.56 -16.65 -2.44
CA LEU A 3 -0.19 -17.43 -3.62
C LEU A 3 -0.09 -16.51 -4.83
N PHE A 4 0.93 -16.72 -5.65
CA PHE A 4 1.24 -15.94 -6.84
C PHE A 4 1.39 -16.87 -8.06
N THR A 5 1.12 -16.32 -9.23
CA THR A 5 1.49 -16.90 -10.52
C THR A 5 2.66 -16.11 -11.11
N ILE A 6 3.78 -16.75 -11.38
CA ILE A 6 4.87 -16.13 -12.15
C ILE A 6 4.67 -16.53 -13.61
N THR A 7 4.66 -15.55 -14.52
CA THR A 7 4.58 -15.81 -15.97
C THR A 7 5.88 -15.39 -16.65
N ASN A 8 6.51 -16.31 -17.37
CA ASN A 8 7.68 -16.01 -18.19
C ASN A 8 7.24 -15.24 -19.44
N LYS A 9 7.69 -13.98 -19.56
CA LYS A 9 7.33 -13.10 -20.67
C LYS A 9 7.87 -13.54 -22.04
N ARG A 10 8.89 -14.41 -22.09
CA ARG A 10 9.51 -14.86 -23.35
C ARG A 10 8.77 -16.03 -24.01
N ASN A 11 8.24 -16.95 -23.22
CA ASN A 11 7.62 -18.18 -23.72
C ASN A 11 6.22 -18.45 -23.15
N GLY A 12 5.69 -17.58 -22.29
CA GLY A 12 4.37 -17.72 -21.69
C GLY A 12 4.25 -18.78 -20.60
N ALA A 13 5.34 -19.48 -20.25
CA ALA A 13 5.30 -20.52 -19.22
C ALA A 13 4.88 -19.94 -17.87
N LYS A 14 3.95 -20.63 -17.19
CA LYS A 14 3.39 -20.20 -15.90
C LYS A 14 3.86 -21.12 -14.79
N LEU A 15 4.21 -20.52 -13.67
CA LEU A 15 4.52 -21.23 -12.43
C LEU A 15 3.48 -20.85 -11.38
N TYR A 16 2.63 -21.82 -11.00
CA TYR A 16 1.52 -21.64 -10.07
C TYR A 16 1.14 -22.95 -9.35
N PRO A 17 0.75 -22.91 -8.06
CA PRO A 17 0.83 -21.76 -7.17
C PRO A 17 2.21 -21.63 -6.53
N ILE A 18 2.73 -20.41 -6.42
CA ILE A 18 3.98 -20.12 -5.72
C ILE A 18 3.69 -19.24 -4.51
N GLY A 19 4.12 -19.67 -3.32
CA GLY A 19 4.00 -18.85 -2.12
C GLY A 19 4.90 -17.62 -2.17
N SER A 20 4.48 -16.51 -1.57
CA SER A 20 5.28 -15.27 -1.48
C SER A 20 6.72 -15.50 -1.00
N THR A 21 6.92 -16.38 -0.02
CA THR A 21 8.25 -16.75 0.51
C THR A 21 9.10 -17.52 -0.50
N CYS A 22 8.48 -18.29 -1.39
CA CYS A 22 9.18 -19.03 -2.45
C CYS A 22 9.59 -18.10 -3.59
N VAL A 23 8.79 -17.05 -3.89
CA VAL A 23 9.17 -16.04 -4.89
C VAL A 23 10.48 -15.34 -4.52
N GLN A 24 10.70 -15.08 -3.22
CA GLN A 24 11.94 -14.45 -2.73
C GLN A 24 13.20 -15.24 -3.07
N LYS A 25 13.09 -16.55 -3.29
CA LYS A 25 14.22 -17.44 -3.63
C LYS A 25 14.68 -17.34 -5.08
N PHE A 26 13.93 -16.65 -5.96
CA PHE A 26 14.32 -16.47 -7.37
C PHE A 26 15.42 -15.42 -7.58
N GLY A 27 15.84 -14.70 -6.52
CA GLY A 27 16.94 -13.73 -6.58
C GLY A 27 16.65 -12.48 -7.44
N ARG A 28 15.41 -12.32 -7.93
CA ARG A 28 14.97 -11.21 -8.76
C ARG A 28 14.45 -10.07 -7.89
N THR A 29 15.23 -8.99 -7.82
CA THR A 29 14.93 -7.85 -6.94
C THR A 29 13.62 -7.14 -7.30
N ASP A 30 13.32 -7.03 -8.58
CA ASP A 30 12.07 -6.47 -9.12
C ASP A 30 10.86 -7.31 -8.70
N LEU A 31 10.95 -8.63 -8.84
CA LEU A 31 9.89 -9.56 -8.48
C LEU A 31 9.66 -9.57 -6.97
N ASN A 32 10.74 -9.54 -6.18
CA ASN A 32 10.67 -9.47 -4.73
C ASN A 32 9.99 -8.19 -4.25
N ARG A 33 10.27 -7.04 -4.87
CA ARG A 33 9.62 -5.76 -4.54
C ARG A 33 8.12 -5.82 -4.81
N GLN A 34 7.70 -6.34 -5.97
CA GLN A 34 6.27 -6.47 -6.30
C GLN A 34 5.56 -7.39 -5.32
N VAL A 35 6.11 -8.57 -5.04
CA VAL A 35 5.50 -9.51 -4.08
C VAL A 35 5.39 -8.92 -2.69
N THR A 36 6.41 -8.20 -2.21
CA THR A 36 6.37 -7.52 -0.92
C THR A 36 5.28 -6.44 -0.90
N LEU A 37 5.24 -5.58 -1.93
CA LEU A 37 4.22 -4.53 -2.07
C LEU A 37 2.80 -5.09 -2.01
N TYR A 38 2.50 -6.10 -2.84
CA TYR A 38 1.17 -6.73 -2.82
C TYR A 38 0.89 -7.41 -1.48
N SER A 39 1.88 -8.09 -0.90
CA SER A 39 1.71 -8.71 0.42
C SER A 39 1.34 -7.71 1.51
N ASP A 40 1.96 -6.52 1.49
CA ASP A 40 1.65 -5.46 2.45
C ASP A 40 0.29 -4.83 2.19
N LEU A 41 -0.15 -4.68 0.92
CA LEU A 41 -1.50 -4.25 0.57
C LEU A 41 -2.57 -5.25 1.04
N PHE A 42 -2.35 -6.56 0.86
CA PHE A 42 -3.25 -7.60 1.39
C PHE A 42 -3.34 -7.56 2.92
N ARG A 43 -2.21 -7.33 3.60
CA ARG A 43 -2.19 -7.17 5.07
C ARG A 43 -2.96 -5.92 5.50
N LEU A 44 -2.78 -4.80 4.81
CA LEU A 44 -3.53 -3.58 5.07
C LEU A 44 -5.02 -3.80 4.88
N ARG A 45 -5.44 -4.43 3.79
CA ARG A 45 -6.86 -4.77 3.55
C ARG A 45 -7.42 -5.68 4.64
N ALA A 46 -6.69 -6.72 5.03
CA ALA A 46 -7.12 -7.61 6.12
C ALA A 46 -7.26 -6.85 7.45
N ALA A 47 -6.33 -5.95 7.77
CA ALA A 47 -6.42 -5.10 8.96
C ALA A 47 -7.65 -4.19 8.92
N ILE A 48 -7.97 -3.59 7.76
CA ILE A 48 -9.20 -2.80 7.56
C ILE A 48 -10.45 -3.66 7.79
N LEU A 49 -10.51 -4.85 7.17
CA LEU A 49 -11.67 -5.75 7.32
C LEU A 49 -11.86 -6.24 8.75
N ASN A 50 -10.77 -6.40 9.50
CA ASN A 50 -10.79 -6.76 10.91
C ASN A 50 -11.06 -5.57 11.85
N ASN A 51 -11.47 -4.41 11.32
CA ASN A 51 -11.68 -3.17 12.08
C ASN A 51 -10.48 -2.77 12.95
N THR A 52 -9.26 -3.12 12.50
CA THR A 52 -8.04 -2.70 13.18
C THR A 52 -7.82 -1.21 12.97
N GLN A 53 -7.37 -0.50 14.01
CA GLN A 53 -7.06 0.93 13.88
C GLN A 53 -5.85 1.14 12.95
N ILE A 54 -6.12 1.63 11.75
CA ILE A 54 -5.09 1.92 10.76
C ILE A 54 -4.38 3.24 11.10
N THR A 55 -3.06 3.20 11.18
CA THR A 55 -2.20 4.34 11.48
C THR A 55 -1.12 4.50 10.42
N LEU A 56 -0.69 5.73 10.12
CA LEU A 56 0.39 6.02 9.16
C LEU A 56 1.78 5.68 9.72
N THR A 57 1.98 4.40 10.02
CA THR A 57 3.18 3.84 10.65
C THR A 57 3.75 2.71 9.79
N SER A 58 5.01 2.34 10.04
CA SER A 58 5.65 1.23 9.34
C SER A 58 5.00 -0.14 9.60
N ASN A 59 4.09 -0.20 10.59
CA ASN A 59 3.29 -1.40 10.86
C ASN A 59 2.19 -1.63 9.82
N HIS A 60 1.67 -0.56 9.21
CA HIS A 60 0.57 -0.62 8.24
C HIS A 60 0.96 -0.15 6.84
N PHE A 61 2.01 0.67 6.72
CA PHE A 61 2.41 1.28 5.46
C PHE A 61 3.91 1.12 5.22
N SER A 62 4.25 0.98 3.94
CA SER A 62 5.59 1.23 3.43
C SER A 62 5.55 2.42 2.49
N ARG A 63 6.72 3.01 2.22
CA ARG A 63 6.84 4.09 1.24
C ARG A 63 6.34 3.64 -0.15
N ALA A 64 6.72 2.43 -0.55
CA ALA A 64 6.29 1.86 -1.83
C ALA A 64 4.77 1.69 -1.93
N MET A 65 4.07 1.44 -0.82
CA MET A 65 2.61 1.40 -0.82
C MET A 65 2.00 2.78 -1.06
N ILE A 66 2.54 3.83 -0.44
CA ILE A 66 2.02 5.19 -0.61
C ILE A 66 2.22 5.66 -2.05
N GLU A 67 3.39 5.35 -2.63
CA GLU A 67 3.70 5.61 -4.04
C GLU A 67 2.76 4.82 -4.96
N TYR A 68 2.59 3.52 -4.73
CA TYR A 68 1.66 2.68 -5.50
C TYR A 68 0.20 3.19 -5.44
N LEU A 69 -0.29 3.53 -4.25
CA LEU A 69 -1.65 4.07 -4.07
C LEU A 69 -1.84 5.36 -4.86
N ASN A 70 -0.81 6.20 -4.96
CA ASN A 70 -0.85 7.40 -5.79
C ASN A 70 -0.90 7.07 -7.28
N ASP A 71 -0.03 6.18 -7.73
CA ASP A 71 0.07 5.80 -9.14
C ASP A 71 -1.23 5.14 -9.64
N GLU A 72 -1.93 4.40 -8.78
CA GLU A 72 -3.23 3.78 -9.08
C GLU A 72 -4.43 4.72 -8.82
N GLY A 73 -4.19 5.98 -8.44
CA GLY A 73 -5.23 7.00 -8.37
C GLY A 73 -6.03 7.08 -7.07
N ALA A 74 -5.52 6.56 -5.95
CA ALA A 74 -6.17 6.70 -4.65
C ALA A 74 -6.24 8.17 -4.19
N PHE A 75 -5.20 8.95 -4.45
CA PHE A 75 -5.11 10.38 -4.06
C PHE A 75 -5.70 11.28 -5.15
N THR A 76 -7.03 11.34 -5.22
CA THR A 76 -7.73 12.20 -6.18
C THR A 76 -7.70 13.68 -5.76
N PRO A 77 -7.35 14.62 -6.67
CA PRO A 77 -7.36 16.06 -6.37
C PRO A 77 -8.70 16.57 -5.85
N ASP A 78 -8.66 17.57 -4.98
CA ASP A 78 -9.84 18.28 -4.51
C ASP A 78 -9.59 19.79 -4.33
N ARG A 79 -10.59 20.51 -3.80
CA ARG A 79 -10.52 21.98 -3.65
C ARG A 79 -9.40 22.46 -2.71
N TRP A 80 -8.83 21.57 -1.89
CA TRP A 80 -7.80 21.90 -0.90
C TRP A 80 -6.43 21.39 -1.31
N ASP A 81 -6.37 20.20 -1.91
CA ASP A 81 -5.12 19.54 -2.29
C ASP A 81 -5.14 19.17 -3.78
N SER A 82 -4.30 19.85 -4.58
CA SER A 82 -4.20 19.61 -6.03
C SER A 82 -3.61 18.24 -6.40
N ASP A 83 -2.89 17.61 -5.48
CA ASP A 83 -2.34 16.25 -5.59
C ASP A 83 -3.16 15.22 -4.78
N GLY A 84 -4.35 15.61 -4.29
CA GLY A 84 -5.20 14.77 -3.47
C GLY A 84 -4.65 14.42 -2.08
N GLY A 85 -3.58 15.09 -1.64
CA GLY A 85 -2.95 14.89 -0.35
C GLY A 85 -1.79 13.88 -0.35
N TYR A 86 -1.34 13.43 -1.52
CA TYR A 86 -0.24 12.48 -1.65
C TYR A 86 1.07 12.99 -1.04
N ALA A 87 1.54 14.18 -1.43
CA ALA A 87 2.80 14.75 -0.94
C ALA A 87 2.78 14.92 0.58
N PHE A 88 1.63 15.33 1.12
CA PHE A 88 1.42 15.42 2.57
C PHE A 88 1.54 14.05 3.25
N MET A 89 0.88 13.01 2.72
CA MET A 89 0.96 11.66 3.28
C MET A 89 2.39 11.11 3.24
N LEU A 90 3.10 11.35 2.14
CA LEU A 90 4.49 10.92 2.00
C LEU A 90 5.42 11.65 2.98
N ASP A 91 5.27 12.97 3.14
CA ASP A 91 6.02 13.76 4.12
C ASP A 91 5.76 13.26 5.56
N MET A 92 4.48 13.09 5.92
CA MET A 92 4.12 12.58 7.26
C MET A 92 4.66 11.16 7.49
N PHE A 93 4.69 10.31 6.47
CA PHE A 93 5.26 8.97 6.62
C PHE A 93 6.77 9.00 6.86
N ASN A 94 7.49 9.89 6.17
CA ASN A 94 8.95 10.04 6.27
C ASN A 94 9.41 10.72 7.58
N LYS A 95 8.52 11.40 8.30
CA LYS A 95 8.85 11.98 9.60
C LYS A 95 9.24 10.89 10.60
N HIS A 96 10.46 11.02 11.13
CA HIS A 96 11.03 10.09 12.10
C HIS A 96 10.25 10.06 13.42
N LYS A 97 9.85 11.23 13.92
CA LYS A 97 9.13 11.38 15.18
C LYS A 97 7.63 11.60 14.93
N LYS A 98 6.87 10.52 15.03
CA LYS A 98 5.41 10.51 14.77
C LYS A 98 4.59 11.01 15.96
N ASP A 99 5.20 11.03 17.13
CA ASP A 99 4.71 11.62 18.38
C ASP A 99 4.68 13.15 18.35
N GLU A 100 5.47 13.78 17.48
CA GLU A 100 5.50 15.24 17.31
C GLU A 100 4.42 15.75 16.34
N PHE A 101 3.50 14.88 15.87
CA PHE A 101 2.41 15.34 15.00
C PHE A 101 1.47 16.28 15.73
N THR A 102 1.30 17.47 15.15
CA THR A 102 0.31 18.44 15.61
C THR A 102 -1.11 17.90 15.42
N ARG A 103 -2.06 18.37 16.22
CA ARG A 103 -3.48 17.97 16.08
C ARG A 103 -4.03 18.16 14.66
N PRO A 104 -3.73 19.27 13.94
CA PRO A 104 -4.16 19.42 12.54
C PRO A 104 -3.55 18.39 11.60
N GLN A 105 -2.28 18.01 11.79
CA GLN A 105 -1.63 16.97 10.99
C GLN A 105 -2.28 15.60 11.21
N LEU A 106 -2.51 15.23 12.47
CA LEU A 106 -3.23 13.98 12.80
C LEU A 106 -4.62 13.95 12.16
N SER A 107 -5.36 15.06 12.26
CA SER A 107 -6.68 15.18 11.63
C SER A 107 -6.61 15.01 10.11
N LYS A 108 -5.65 15.66 9.43
CA LYS A 108 -5.48 15.53 7.98
C LYS A 108 -5.10 14.09 7.58
N ILE A 109 -4.21 13.44 8.32
CA ILE A 109 -3.87 12.02 8.11
C ILE A 109 -5.12 11.16 8.22
N THR A 110 -5.92 11.31 9.28
CA THR A 110 -7.15 10.54 9.48
C THR A 110 -8.16 10.76 8.34
N VAL A 111 -8.31 12.00 7.87
CA VAL A 111 -9.19 12.31 6.74
C VAL A 111 -8.73 11.62 5.47
N LEU A 112 -7.45 11.69 5.13
CA LEU A 112 -6.89 11.07 3.93
C LEU A 112 -6.98 9.54 3.98
N LEU A 113 -6.69 8.94 5.15
CA LEU A 113 -6.87 7.51 5.35
C LEU A 113 -8.32 7.08 5.11
N ASN A 114 -9.28 7.75 5.74
CA ASN A 114 -10.69 7.35 5.69
C ASN A 114 -11.38 7.68 4.37
N ARG A 115 -10.99 8.76 3.68
CA ARG A 115 -11.66 9.22 2.46
C ARG A 115 -11.01 8.75 1.16
N LYS A 116 -9.70 8.48 1.19
CA LYS A 116 -8.93 8.17 -0.02
C LYS A 116 -8.39 6.74 0.05
N VAL A 117 -7.56 6.45 1.04
CA VAL A 117 -6.81 5.18 1.11
C VAL A 117 -7.70 3.98 1.41
N ILE A 118 -8.46 4.01 2.51
CA ILE A 118 -9.28 2.88 2.96
C ILE A 118 -10.35 2.50 1.91
N PRO A 119 -11.14 3.44 1.38
CA PRO A 119 -12.12 3.13 0.33
C PRO A 119 -11.47 2.53 -0.91
N PHE A 120 -10.31 3.05 -1.31
CA PHE A 120 -9.57 2.55 -2.47
C PHE A 120 -9.14 1.08 -2.27
N VAL A 121 -8.48 0.79 -1.14
CA VAL A 121 -8.01 -0.57 -0.81
C VAL A 121 -9.16 -1.58 -0.70
N LEU A 122 -10.34 -1.16 -0.23
CA LEU A 122 -11.52 -2.02 -0.15
C LEU A 122 -12.18 -2.25 -1.52
N ALA A 123 -12.17 -1.24 -2.40
CA ALA A 123 -12.77 -1.33 -3.73
C ALA A 123 -11.88 -2.09 -4.74
N ASP A 124 -10.57 -2.17 -4.48
CA ASP A 124 -9.62 -2.84 -5.36
C ASP A 124 -9.92 -4.36 -5.46
N LYS A 125 -10.36 -4.77 -6.65
CA LYS A 125 -10.67 -6.17 -6.97
C LYS A 125 -9.44 -7.05 -7.09
N SER A 126 -8.26 -6.47 -7.32
CA SER A 126 -7.00 -7.22 -7.38
C SER A 126 -6.51 -7.68 -6.00
N LEU A 127 -7.02 -7.06 -4.93
CA LEU A 127 -6.67 -7.36 -3.55
C LEU A 127 -7.65 -8.34 -2.86
N GLY A 128 -8.57 -8.97 -3.59
CA GLY A 128 -9.68 -9.76 -3.04
C GLY A 128 -10.01 -11.01 -3.83
#